data_AF-A0A3R6VWX6-F1
#
_entry.id   AF-A0A3R6VWX6-F1
#
_cell.length_a   1.000
_cell.length_b   1.000
_cell.length_c   1.000
_cell.angle_alpha   90.00
_cell.angle_beta   90.00
_cell.angle_gamma   90.00
#
_symmetry.space_group_name_H-M   'P 1'
#
loop_
_entity.id
_entity.type
_entity.pdbx_description
1 polymer ?
#
loop_
_entity_poly.entity_id
_entity_poly.type
_entity_poly.pdbx_seq_one_letter_code
_entity_poly.pdbx_strand_id
1 'polypeptide(L)'
;MNLKRVDEGWLNVDKKLLERRLKTFGRDFEIKSMAVAAGLNDQEWGPATTQFRRSLVAHPDRHFNDSSEMYDFIEGLKANPAAGALQFYPLFLTFIKENGFITDTSHDMQSMQSLRELTDLRLPHTWYPKAHAMKRKIIYHGGPTNSGKTYEALLRLKQANDGLYCGPLRLLALEIYENLNMDGVYCSLITGEEKREIPSATHVACTVEMCSSTALYDVAVRKFADVGGDEFELRTYDRRSPLSIETEALKSYANIKKGDCIVGFSRRRIFQLPPETRSQQARLFNEPDNGYDILVASDAIGMGLNLNIGRIIFDSILKFDGDDMVDITPSLVCPTSPQCSDYAHGLATTFKEADLKYLKDSYEETPALLKAAGLFPSTEQFADIKEAAELLADIPMPLDERFTFCTAPANLRNPLARRIFVDYAIGHGNGRSVPLDVYLPKFAPRNELALRDIEIKSKLIDVYLWLSYRFPDTFKMQAEALELKEKVLGLVEEGLVNVTYKKTESTPKKRVGEWNEDRTKFIRYAEAIN
;
A
#
# COMPACT_ATOMS: atom_id res chain seq x y z
N MET A 1 79.10 21.75 -0.02
CA MET A 1 79.25 21.03 1.26
C MET A 1 77.89 20.50 1.66
N ASN A 2 77.75 19.17 1.57
CA ASN A 2 76.70 18.29 2.06
C ASN A 2 75.34 18.86 2.49
N LEU A 3 74.35 18.60 1.63
CA LEU A 3 73.00 18.24 2.03
C LEU A 3 73.05 17.07 3.03
N LYS A 4 72.58 17.30 4.26
CA LYS A 4 72.11 16.23 5.15
C LYS A 4 70.65 16.50 5.48
N ARG A 5 69.77 15.91 4.66
CA ARG A 5 68.51 15.34 5.14
C ARG A 5 68.89 14.10 5.95
N VAL A 6 68.63 14.12 7.24
CA VAL A 6 68.48 12.91 8.07
C VAL A 6 67.32 13.19 9.00
N ASP A 7 66.36 12.28 9.00
CA ASP A 7 65.17 12.22 9.84
C ASP A 7 65.49 12.53 11.31
N GLU A 8 65.18 13.75 11.78
CA GLU A 8 65.03 14.02 13.20
C GLU A 8 63.60 13.65 13.58
N GLY A 9 63.43 12.39 13.98
CA GLY A 9 62.20 11.90 14.56
C GLY A 9 61.73 12.80 15.70
N TRP A 10 60.41 13.00 15.74
CA TRP A 10 59.65 13.56 16.85
C TRP A 10 60.35 13.45 18.21
N LEU A 11 60.89 14.58 18.70
CA LEU A 11 61.71 14.60 19.90
C LEU A 11 60.89 14.15 21.11
N ASN A 12 61.47 13.26 21.92
CA ASN A 12 60.83 12.72 23.12
C ASN A 12 60.43 13.83 24.14
N VAL A 13 61.08 14.99 24.07
CA VAL A 13 60.77 16.18 24.88
C VAL A 13 59.44 16.82 24.45
N ASP A 14 59.20 16.94 23.15
CA ASP A 14 57.97 17.52 22.58
C ASP A 14 56.76 16.60 22.80
N LYS A 15 56.99 15.29 22.71
CA LYS A 15 55.99 14.27 23.08
C LYS A 15 55.52 14.43 24.53
N LYS A 16 56.45 14.56 25.47
CA LYS A 16 56.15 14.76 26.90
C LYS A 16 55.43 16.09 27.15
N LEU A 17 55.77 17.13 26.39
CA LEU A 17 55.11 18.43 26.46
C LEU A 17 53.62 18.30 26.09
N LEU A 18 53.31 17.69 24.95
CA LEU A 18 51.92 17.47 24.50
C LEU A 18 51.14 16.58 25.47
N GLU A 19 51.73 15.48 25.95
CA GLU A 19 51.08 14.60 26.93
C GLU A 19 50.69 15.33 28.22
N ARG A 20 51.53 16.27 28.68
CA ARG A 20 51.27 17.11 29.85
C ARG A 20 50.16 18.13 29.57
N ARG A 21 50.20 18.77 28.41
CA ARG A 21 49.22 19.80 28.00
C ARG A 21 47.84 19.24 27.74
N LEU A 22 47.74 18.05 27.14
CA LEU A 22 46.48 17.37 26.84
C LEU A 22 45.83 16.69 28.06
N LYS A 23 46.50 16.64 29.22
CA LYS A 23 45.99 15.96 30.42
C LYS A 23 44.68 16.57 30.93
N THR A 24 44.51 17.88 30.76
CA THR A 24 43.31 18.61 31.20
C THR A 24 42.26 18.75 30.10
N PHE A 25 42.59 18.45 28.84
CA PHE A 25 41.70 18.64 27.68
C PHE A 25 40.35 17.93 27.83
N GLY A 26 40.33 16.64 28.17
CA GLY A 26 39.09 15.89 28.34
C GLY A 26 38.25 16.26 29.58
N ARG A 27 38.80 17.11 30.47
CA ARG A 27 38.12 17.59 31.70
C ARG A 27 37.65 19.05 31.57
N ASP A 28 37.93 19.69 30.45
CA ASP A 28 37.57 21.08 30.21
C ASP A 28 36.10 21.19 29.78
N PHE A 29 35.30 21.86 30.61
CA PHE A 29 33.86 21.98 30.39
C PHE A 29 33.53 22.85 29.18
N GLU A 30 34.33 23.88 28.91
CA GLU A 30 34.10 24.81 27.80
C GLU A 30 34.31 24.09 26.46
N ILE A 31 35.39 23.33 26.34
CA ILE A 31 35.70 22.52 25.15
C ILE A 31 34.62 21.45 24.93
N LYS A 32 34.16 20.79 26.01
CA LYS A 32 33.06 19.82 25.93
C LYS A 32 31.77 20.47 25.42
N SER A 33 31.40 21.63 25.97
CA SER A 33 30.20 22.35 25.55
C SER A 33 30.28 22.77 24.08
N MET A 34 31.44 23.24 23.62
CA MET A 34 31.66 23.60 22.21
C MET A 34 31.62 22.39 21.27
N ALA A 35 32.12 21.23 21.70
CA ALA A 35 32.07 20.00 20.90
C ALA A 35 30.64 19.46 20.78
N VAL A 36 29.86 19.47 21.87
CA VAL A 36 28.44 19.08 21.84
C VAL A 36 27.63 20.05 20.98
N ALA A 37 27.89 21.36 21.07
CA ALA A 37 27.27 22.36 20.19
C ALA A 37 27.62 22.15 18.70
N ALA A 38 28.79 21.57 18.41
CA ALA A 38 29.20 21.20 17.05
C ALA A 38 28.56 19.90 16.53
N GLY A 39 27.81 19.17 17.37
CA GLY A 39 27.10 17.95 16.99
C GLY A 39 27.66 16.65 17.56
N LEU A 40 28.66 16.70 18.46
CA LEU A 40 29.19 15.51 19.13
C LEU A 40 28.19 14.98 20.17
N ASN A 41 27.89 13.68 20.16
CA ASN A 41 27.07 13.06 21.19
C ASN A 41 27.79 13.13 22.56
N ASP A 42 27.09 13.56 23.61
CA ASP A 42 27.64 13.68 24.97
C ASP A 42 28.24 12.37 25.50
N GLN A 43 27.66 11.23 25.10
CA GLN A 43 28.13 9.89 25.47
C GLN A 43 29.45 9.51 24.79
N GLU A 44 29.77 10.13 23.66
CA GLU A 44 30.97 9.85 22.86
C GLU A 44 32.15 10.77 23.17
N TRP A 45 31.96 11.79 24.01
CA TRP A 45 33.01 12.71 24.46
C TRP A 45 34.24 12.00 25.06
N GLY A 46 34.02 11.04 25.95
CA GLY A 46 35.10 10.29 26.60
C GLY A 46 35.95 9.47 25.61
N PRO A 47 35.31 8.64 24.77
CA PRO A 47 35.99 7.94 23.66
C PRO A 47 36.73 8.87 22.69
N ALA A 48 36.08 9.94 22.21
CA ALA A 48 36.62 10.86 21.22
C ALA A 48 37.89 11.58 21.72
N THR A 49 37.85 12.13 22.94
CA THR A 49 39.00 12.80 23.55
C THR A 49 40.18 11.86 23.82
N THR A 50 39.88 10.61 24.20
CA THR A 50 40.91 9.58 24.44
C THR A 50 41.60 9.17 23.15
N GLN A 51 40.84 8.95 22.08
CA GLN A 51 41.37 8.63 20.75
C GLN A 51 42.18 9.79 20.17
N PHE A 52 41.65 11.01 20.25
CA PHE A 52 42.35 12.21 19.77
C PHE A 52 43.72 12.37 20.44
N ARG A 53 43.76 12.29 21.78
CA ARG A 53 45.02 12.40 22.54
C ARG A 53 46.04 11.33 22.12
N ARG A 54 45.59 10.08 21.90
CA ARG A 54 46.47 9.00 21.44
C ARG A 54 46.98 9.26 20.02
N SER A 55 46.10 9.71 19.13
CA SER A 55 46.42 10.00 17.74
C SER A 55 47.43 11.15 17.61
N LEU A 56 47.16 12.29 18.26
CA LEU A 56 48.01 13.48 18.17
C LEU A 56 49.42 13.26 18.77
N VAL A 57 49.54 12.44 19.82
CA VAL A 57 50.84 12.15 20.46
C VAL A 57 51.65 11.11 19.69
N ALA A 58 50.99 10.17 19.00
CA ALA A 58 51.64 9.10 18.24
C ALA A 58 51.99 9.49 16.81
N HIS A 59 51.09 10.23 16.15
CA HIS A 59 51.15 10.63 14.74
C HIS A 59 50.71 12.10 14.58
N PRO A 60 51.50 13.05 15.10
CA PRO A 60 51.18 14.48 15.04
C PRO A 60 51.08 14.98 13.59
N ASP A 61 51.88 14.42 12.69
CA ASP A 61 51.93 14.71 11.26
C ASP A 61 50.57 14.58 10.55
N ARG A 62 49.65 13.79 11.09
CA ARG A 62 48.31 13.61 10.52
C ARG A 62 47.32 14.72 10.87
N HIS A 63 47.65 15.58 11.83
CA HIS A 63 46.75 16.63 12.32
C HIS A 63 47.11 18.03 11.79
N PHE A 64 48.20 18.16 11.02
CA PHE A 64 48.67 19.40 10.44
C PHE A 64 48.84 19.25 8.93
N ASN A 65 48.76 20.35 8.18
CA ASN A 65 48.87 20.29 6.71
C ASN A 65 50.30 20.03 6.24
N ASP A 66 51.28 20.54 6.99
CA ASP A 66 52.70 20.32 6.74
C ASP A 66 53.52 20.29 8.04
N SER A 67 54.79 19.90 7.92
CA SER A 67 55.69 19.82 9.07
C SER A 67 56.02 21.19 9.67
N SER A 68 55.96 22.29 8.90
CA SER A 68 56.24 23.64 9.40
C SER A 68 55.16 24.09 10.37
N GLU A 69 53.89 23.92 10.00
CA GLU A 69 52.72 24.24 10.83
C GLU A 69 52.75 23.47 12.16
N MET A 70 53.14 22.19 12.11
CA MET A 70 53.33 21.36 13.30
C MET A 70 54.42 21.94 14.22
N TYR A 71 55.61 22.26 13.70
CA TYR A 71 56.70 22.81 14.53
C TYR A 71 56.37 24.20 15.08
N ASP A 72 55.72 25.06 14.29
CA ASP A 72 55.27 26.39 14.73
C ASP A 72 54.25 26.29 15.88
N PHE A 73 53.32 25.33 15.79
CA PHE A 73 52.37 25.04 16.87
C PHE A 73 53.08 24.60 18.15
N ILE A 74 54.06 23.68 18.05
CA ILE A 74 54.83 23.19 19.20
C ILE A 74 55.70 24.29 19.83
N GLU A 75 56.37 25.12 19.02
CA GLU A 75 57.14 26.26 19.53
C GLU A 75 56.22 27.29 20.19
N GLY A 76 55.02 27.51 19.66
CA GLY A 76 53.97 28.30 20.32
C GLY A 76 53.58 27.75 21.69
N LEU A 77 53.46 26.42 21.83
CA LEU A 77 53.19 25.77 23.12
C LEU A 77 54.32 25.94 24.14
N LYS A 78 55.58 26.00 23.68
CA LYS A 78 56.77 26.24 24.53
C LYS A 78 56.86 27.71 24.95
N ALA A 79 56.63 28.62 24.01
CA ALA A 79 56.70 30.07 24.22
C ALA A 79 55.60 30.60 25.15
N ASN A 80 54.43 29.94 25.20
CA ASN A 80 53.33 30.34 26.06
C ASN A 80 52.92 29.26 27.09
N PRO A 81 53.65 29.15 28.22
CA PRO A 81 53.32 28.24 29.33
C PRO A 81 51.91 28.41 29.90
N ALA A 82 51.29 29.58 29.78
CA ALA A 82 49.97 29.88 30.33
C ALA A 82 48.81 29.51 29.38
N ALA A 83 49.09 29.14 28.13
CA ALA A 83 48.05 28.75 27.18
C ALA A 83 47.26 27.52 27.64
N GLY A 84 45.93 27.65 27.67
CA GLY A 84 44.99 26.62 28.12
C GLY A 84 44.77 25.48 27.12
N ALA A 85 43.83 24.58 27.43
CA ALA A 85 43.53 23.42 26.59
C ALA A 85 42.76 23.78 25.30
N LEU A 86 42.17 24.98 25.23
CA LEU A 86 41.34 25.45 24.11
C LEU A 86 42.10 25.48 22.75
N GLN A 87 43.41 25.70 22.76
CA GLN A 87 44.24 25.73 21.55
C GLN A 87 44.25 24.41 20.77
N PHE A 88 43.90 23.28 21.41
CA PHE A 88 43.77 21.98 20.75
C PHE A 88 42.38 21.76 20.13
N TYR A 89 41.41 22.65 20.38
CA TYR A 89 40.03 22.48 19.91
C TYR A 89 39.90 22.47 18.38
N PRO A 90 40.58 23.32 17.60
CA PRO A 90 40.50 23.25 16.14
C PRO A 90 40.98 21.90 15.58
N LEU A 91 42.10 21.39 16.10
CA LEU A 91 42.64 20.06 15.73
C LEU A 91 41.68 18.94 16.15
N PHE A 92 41.10 19.05 17.34
CA PHE A 92 40.10 18.10 17.84
C PHE A 92 38.83 18.09 16.98
N LEU A 93 38.35 19.26 16.56
CA LEU A 93 37.15 19.41 15.74
C LEU A 93 37.35 18.77 14.36
N THR A 94 38.52 18.92 13.75
CA THR A 94 38.87 18.21 12.51
C THR A 94 38.91 16.70 12.73
N PHE A 95 39.58 16.26 13.80
CA PHE A 95 39.69 14.84 14.14
C PHE A 95 38.33 14.15 14.33
N ILE A 96 37.40 14.75 15.07
CA ILE A 96 36.08 14.14 15.33
C ILE A 96 35.21 14.09 14.07
N LYS A 97 35.39 15.01 13.12
CA LYS A 97 34.72 14.96 11.81
C LYS A 97 35.27 13.83 10.94
N GLU A 98 36.59 13.71 10.84
CA GLU A 98 37.24 12.68 10.02
C GLU A 98 37.02 11.26 10.54
N ASN A 99 36.85 11.11 11.85
CA ASN A 99 36.64 9.81 12.49
C ASN A 99 35.16 9.49 12.73
N GLY A 100 34.23 10.27 12.15
CA GLY A 100 32.79 9.98 12.15
C GLY A 100 32.08 10.14 13.49
N PHE A 101 32.68 10.85 14.45
CA PHE A 101 32.04 11.20 15.73
C PHE A 101 31.02 12.34 15.61
N ILE A 102 31.14 13.13 14.54
CA ILE A 102 30.14 14.10 14.12
C ILE A 102 29.78 13.71 12.68
N THR A 103 28.53 13.35 12.43
CA THR A 103 28.01 13.36 11.06
C THR A 103 27.93 14.82 10.62
N ASP A 104 28.44 15.14 9.43
CA ASP A 104 28.59 16.53 8.99
C ASP A 104 27.24 17.27 9.00
N THR A 105 26.97 17.98 10.10
CA THR A 105 25.66 18.60 10.39
C THR A 105 25.32 19.73 9.43
N SER A 106 26.30 20.24 8.67
CA SER A 106 26.05 21.23 7.63
C SER A 106 25.34 20.62 6.42
N HIS A 107 25.75 19.40 6.04
CA HIS A 107 25.10 18.63 4.99
C HIS A 107 23.79 18.00 5.51
N ASP A 108 23.77 17.54 6.77
CA ASP A 108 22.56 16.98 7.38
C ASP A 108 21.47 18.04 7.64
N MET A 109 21.80 19.27 8.08
CA MET A 109 20.77 20.32 8.27
C MET A 109 20.16 20.78 6.94
N GLN A 110 20.99 20.96 5.91
CA GLN A 110 20.49 21.28 4.57
C GLN A 110 19.66 20.12 3.99
N SER A 111 20.09 18.88 4.23
CA SER A 111 19.35 17.67 3.83
C SER A 111 18.03 17.53 4.60
N MET A 112 18.02 17.79 5.90
CA MET A 112 16.80 17.77 6.73
C MET A 112 15.84 18.90 6.34
N GLN A 113 16.35 20.09 6.02
CA GLN A 113 15.51 21.18 5.52
C GLN A 113 14.93 20.84 4.15
N SER A 114 15.75 20.32 3.23
CA SER A 114 15.29 19.85 1.92
C SER A 114 14.24 18.75 2.04
N LEU A 115 14.45 17.78 2.94
CA LEU A 115 13.48 16.72 3.23
C LEU A 115 12.17 17.29 3.79
N ARG A 116 12.24 18.27 4.70
CA ARG A 116 11.04 18.94 5.23
C ARG A 116 10.26 19.67 4.14
N GLU A 117 10.96 20.32 3.21
CA GLU A 117 10.34 20.98 2.06
C GLU A 117 9.72 19.96 1.10
N LEU A 118 10.41 18.86 0.80
CA LEU A 118 9.91 17.78 -0.07
C LEU A 118 8.74 16.99 0.54
N THR A 119 8.66 16.93 1.87
CA THR A 119 7.60 16.22 2.61
C THR A 119 6.52 17.16 3.15
N ASP A 120 6.54 18.43 2.76
CA ASP A 120 5.49 19.37 3.12
C ASP A 120 4.22 19.12 2.30
N LEU A 121 3.29 18.38 2.89
CA LEU A 121 2.01 18.04 2.26
C LEU A 121 0.83 18.91 2.75
N ARG A 122 1.09 20.09 3.34
CA ARG A 122 0.06 20.92 3.99
C ARG A 122 -0.97 21.54 3.05
N LEU A 123 -0.62 21.74 1.77
CA LEU A 123 -1.46 22.42 0.79
C LEU A 123 -1.73 21.56 -0.46
N PRO A 124 -2.42 20.40 -0.37
CA PRO A 124 -2.60 19.50 -1.52
C PRO A 124 -3.36 20.11 -2.71
N HIS A 125 -4.17 21.13 -2.47
CA HIS A 125 -4.90 21.83 -3.53
C HIS A 125 -3.96 22.57 -4.51
N THR A 126 -2.75 22.94 -4.09
CA THR A 126 -1.77 23.63 -4.95
C THR A 126 -1.10 22.68 -5.95
N TRP A 127 -1.17 21.36 -5.71
CA TRP A 127 -0.61 20.34 -6.61
C TRP A 127 -1.37 20.26 -7.94
N TYR A 128 -2.57 20.86 -8.02
CA TYR A 128 -3.45 20.83 -9.18
C TYR A 128 -3.74 22.25 -9.71
N PRO A 129 -2.73 22.97 -10.23
CA PRO A 129 -2.87 24.38 -10.60
C PRO A 129 -3.91 24.61 -11.70
N LYS A 130 -4.03 23.68 -12.66
CA LYS A 130 -5.05 23.76 -13.72
C LYS A 130 -6.46 23.70 -13.16
N ALA A 131 -6.74 22.75 -12.25
CA ALA A 131 -8.05 22.62 -11.63
C ALA A 131 -8.39 23.82 -10.74
N HIS A 132 -7.39 24.36 -10.03
CA HIS A 132 -7.54 25.55 -9.19
C HIS A 132 -7.77 26.84 -10.00
N ALA A 133 -7.26 26.92 -11.23
CA ALA A 133 -7.49 28.07 -12.12
C ALA A 133 -8.89 28.07 -12.76
N MET A 134 -9.62 26.96 -12.70
CA MET A 134 -10.95 26.80 -13.30
C MET A 134 -12.04 27.08 -12.28
N LYS A 135 -13.17 27.64 -12.74
CA LYS A 135 -14.39 27.72 -11.92
C LYS A 135 -15.06 26.35 -11.89
N ARG A 136 -15.07 25.68 -10.74
CA ARG A 136 -15.68 24.36 -10.56
C ARG A 136 -16.89 24.44 -9.64
N LYS A 137 -17.84 23.54 -9.87
CA LYS A 137 -19.02 23.34 -9.02
C LYS A 137 -19.05 21.88 -8.57
N ILE A 138 -19.17 21.67 -7.27
CA ILE A 138 -19.24 20.37 -6.62
C ILE A 138 -20.69 20.10 -6.28
N ILE A 139 -21.26 19.02 -6.84
CA ILE A 139 -22.60 18.54 -6.49
C ILE A 139 -22.42 17.24 -5.70
N TYR A 140 -22.74 17.28 -4.41
CA TYR A 140 -22.65 16.13 -3.53
C TYR A 140 -24.00 15.42 -3.44
N HIS A 141 -24.07 14.21 -3.99
CA HIS A 141 -25.25 13.35 -3.88
C HIS A 141 -25.17 12.50 -2.60
N GLY A 142 -25.69 13.03 -1.50
CA GLY A 142 -25.65 12.42 -0.17
C GLY A 142 -26.85 11.52 0.11
N GLY A 143 -26.62 10.28 0.51
CA GLY A 143 -27.70 9.35 0.87
C GLY A 143 -27.23 7.90 1.03
N PRO A 144 -28.05 7.04 1.65
CA PRO A 144 -27.73 5.63 1.87
C PRO A 144 -27.57 4.87 0.55
N THR A 145 -27.11 3.62 0.58
CA THR A 145 -27.18 2.72 -0.60
C THR A 145 -28.64 2.54 -1.03
N ASN A 146 -28.86 2.20 -2.31
CA ASN A 146 -30.21 2.04 -2.89
C ASN A 146 -31.13 3.28 -2.80
N SER A 147 -30.57 4.49 -2.89
CA SER A 147 -31.31 5.77 -2.87
C SER A 147 -31.46 6.41 -4.26
N GLY A 148 -30.83 5.84 -5.29
CA GLY A 148 -30.80 6.43 -6.64
C GLY A 148 -29.78 7.57 -6.82
N LYS A 149 -28.99 7.92 -5.78
CA LYS A 149 -27.98 8.99 -5.84
C LYS A 149 -27.01 8.91 -7.04
N THR A 150 -26.59 7.69 -7.39
CA THR A 150 -25.66 7.47 -8.50
C THR A 150 -26.34 7.65 -9.86
N TYR A 151 -27.63 7.33 -9.96
CA TYR A 151 -28.36 7.35 -11.23
C TYR A 151 -28.44 8.76 -11.81
N GLU A 152 -28.75 9.76 -10.98
CA GLU A 152 -28.83 11.15 -11.43
C GLU A 152 -27.47 11.70 -11.88
N ALA A 153 -26.39 11.37 -11.15
CA ALA A 153 -25.04 11.73 -11.54
C ALA A 153 -24.64 11.10 -12.89
N LEU A 154 -25.01 9.83 -13.13
CA LEU A 154 -24.74 9.13 -14.38
C LEU A 154 -25.59 9.64 -15.56
N LEU A 155 -26.84 10.03 -15.32
CA LEU A 155 -27.65 10.70 -16.34
C LEU A 155 -27.02 12.03 -16.77
N ARG A 156 -26.53 12.81 -15.81
CA ARG A 156 -25.85 14.07 -16.11
C ARG A 156 -24.52 13.86 -16.82
N LEU A 157 -23.79 12.80 -16.46
CA LEU A 157 -22.57 12.36 -17.15
C LEU A 157 -22.89 12.04 -18.62
N LYS A 158 -23.89 11.20 -18.88
CA LYS A 158 -24.32 10.80 -20.23
C LYS A 158 -24.70 11.98 -21.13
N GLN A 159 -25.22 13.06 -20.56
CA GLN A 159 -25.62 14.28 -21.28
C GLN A 159 -24.47 15.29 -21.48
N ALA A 160 -23.30 15.05 -20.91
CA ALA A 160 -22.13 15.91 -21.07
C ALA A 160 -21.54 15.76 -22.48
N ASN A 161 -20.83 16.78 -22.98
CA ASN A 161 -20.05 16.59 -24.21
C ASN A 161 -18.86 15.70 -23.89
N ASP A 162 -18.07 16.09 -22.88
CA ASP A 162 -16.92 15.34 -22.38
C ASP A 162 -17.13 14.90 -20.92
N GLY A 163 -17.07 13.58 -20.67
CA GLY A 163 -17.42 12.99 -19.38
C GLY A 163 -16.34 12.07 -18.80
N LEU A 164 -16.12 12.16 -17.49
CA LEU A 164 -15.23 11.27 -16.74
C LEU A 164 -15.98 10.55 -15.63
N TYR A 165 -15.94 9.23 -15.62
CA TYR A 165 -16.37 8.40 -14.49
C TYR A 165 -15.17 7.84 -13.74
N CYS A 166 -15.09 8.08 -12.43
CA CYS A 166 -14.05 7.52 -11.56
C CYS A 166 -14.65 6.49 -10.58
N GLY A 167 -14.51 5.22 -10.92
CA GLY A 167 -14.98 4.10 -10.12
C GLY A 167 -13.97 3.68 -9.03
N PRO A 168 -14.43 3.26 -7.84
CA PRO A 168 -13.56 2.67 -6.82
C PRO A 168 -13.19 1.20 -7.11
N LEU A 169 -13.86 0.58 -8.08
CA LEU A 169 -13.68 -0.82 -8.45
C LEU A 169 -13.62 -0.94 -9.97
N ARG A 170 -12.77 -1.86 -10.46
CA ARG A 170 -12.68 -2.21 -11.89
C ARG A 170 -14.05 -2.59 -12.46
N LEU A 171 -14.84 -3.33 -11.68
CA LEU A 171 -16.16 -3.80 -12.07
C LEU A 171 -17.13 -2.64 -12.37
N LEU A 172 -17.10 -1.60 -11.56
CA LEU A 172 -17.92 -0.41 -11.75
C LEU A 172 -17.46 0.41 -12.95
N ALA A 173 -16.15 0.52 -13.17
CA ALA A 173 -15.63 1.20 -14.36
C ALA A 173 -16.06 0.46 -15.64
N LEU A 174 -16.02 -0.87 -15.64
CA LEU A 174 -16.49 -1.71 -16.74
C LEU A 174 -18.01 -1.57 -16.96
N GLU A 175 -18.82 -1.64 -15.90
CA GLU A 175 -20.29 -1.47 -16.00
C GLU A 175 -20.67 -0.13 -16.64
N ILE A 176 -20.03 0.97 -16.23
CA ILE A 176 -20.31 2.29 -16.82
C ILE A 176 -19.81 2.39 -18.25
N TYR A 177 -18.65 1.82 -18.57
CA TYR A 177 -18.15 1.73 -19.94
C TYR A 177 -19.14 0.98 -20.84
N GLU A 178 -19.62 -0.19 -20.43
CA GLU A 178 -20.56 -1.00 -21.21
C GLU A 178 -21.90 -0.26 -21.39
N ASN A 179 -22.45 0.27 -20.30
CA ASN A 179 -23.74 0.98 -20.34
C ASN A 179 -23.71 2.22 -21.24
N LEU A 180 -22.66 3.04 -21.15
CA LEU A 180 -22.54 4.24 -22.00
C LEU A 180 -22.42 3.88 -23.48
N ASN A 181 -21.59 2.89 -23.82
CA ASN A 181 -21.42 2.48 -25.21
C ASN A 181 -22.68 1.81 -25.78
N MET A 182 -23.38 1.01 -24.98
CA MET A 182 -24.67 0.40 -25.36
C MET A 182 -25.76 1.46 -25.58
N ASP A 183 -25.68 2.56 -24.84
CA ASP A 183 -26.53 3.75 -24.98
C ASP A 183 -26.12 4.68 -26.14
N GLY A 184 -25.08 4.34 -26.91
CA GLY A 184 -24.59 5.12 -28.06
C GLY A 184 -23.63 6.26 -27.70
N VAL A 185 -23.14 6.32 -26.47
CA VAL A 185 -22.13 7.29 -26.01
C VAL A 185 -20.76 6.64 -26.04
N TYR A 186 -19.90 7.07 -26.97
CA TYR A 186 -18.55 6.54 -27.11
C TYR A 186 -17.71 6.81 -25.86
N CYS A 187 -17.41 5.73 -25.14
CA CYS A 187 -16.70 5.78 -23.86
C CYS A 187 -15.48 4.84 -23.89
N SER A 188 -14.31 5.33 -23.49
CA SER A 188 -13.10 4.49 -23.31
C SER A 188 -13.02 3.92 -21.89
N LEU A 189 -12.38 2.75 -21.73
CA LEU A 189 -12.12 2.13 -20.43
C LEU A 189 -10.63 2.24 -20.07
N ILE A 190 -10.32 2.77 -18.89
CA ILE A 190 -8.94 2.88 -18.38
C ILE A 190 -8.84 2.35 -16.95
N THR A 191 -8.21 1.20 -16.78
CA THR A 191 -7.91 0.60 -15.47
C THR A 191 -6.41 0.33 -15.31
N GLY A 192 -5.99 -0.19 -14.16
CA GLY A 192 -4.59 -0.53 -13.91
C GLY A 192 -4.08 -1.62 -14.85
N GLU A 193 -4.91 -2.60 -15.17
CA GLU A 193 -4.56 -3.85 -15.85
C GLU A 193 -5.22 -3.97 -17.23
N GLU A 194 -6.00 -2.99 -17.65
CA GLU A 194 -6.70 -2.99 -18.94
C GLU A 194 -6.97 -1.58 -19.46
N LYS A 195 -6.69 -1.34 -20.75
CA LYS A 195 -7.05 -0.12 -21.47
C LYS A 195 -7.78 -0.47 -22.76
N ARG A 196 -9.00 0.04 -22.92
CA ARG A 196 -9.80 -0.04 -24.16
C ARG A 196 -10.10 1.37 -24.64
N GLU A 197 -9.24 1.88 -25.50
CA GLU A 197 -9.40 3.22 -26.07
C GLU A 197 -10.24 3.15 -27.35
N ILE A 198 -11.30 3.96 -27.38
CA ILE A 198 -12.12 4.15 -28.57
C ILE A 198 -11.69 5.47 -29.22
N PRO A 199 -11.26 5.48 -30.49
CA PRO A 199 -10.88 6.71 -31.17
C PRO A 199 -11.99 7.76 -31.13
N SER A 200 -11.65 8.99 -30.73
CA SER A 200 -12.60 10.11 -30.61
C SER A 200 -13.72 9.90 -29.58
N ALA A 201 -13.56 8.98 -28.63
CA ALA A 201 -14.48 8.90 -27.49
C ALA A 201 -14.45 10.20 -26.69
N THR A 202 -15.63 10.71 -26.37
CA THR A 202 -15.77 11.91 -25.54
C THR A 202 -15.89 11.56 -24.06
N HIS A 203 -16.16 10.29 -23.75
CA HIS A 203 -16.29 9.80 -22.39
C HIS A 203 -15.16 8.85 -22.00
N VAL A 204 -14.81 8.84 -20.72
CA VAL A 204 -13.85 7.90 -20.13
C VAL A 204 -14.43 7.34 -18.83
N ALA A 205 -14.47 6.01 -18.72
CA ALA A 205 -14.70 5.31 -17.46
C ALA A 205 -13.38 4.73 -16.97
N CYS A 206 -12.98 5.08 -15.75
CA CYS A 206 -11.71 4.63 -15.19
C CYS A 206 -11.82 4.23 -13.73
N THR A 207 -10.83 3.47 -13.24
CA THR A 207 -10.62 3.41 -11.78
C THR A 207 -10.07 4.75 -11.31
N VAL A 208 -10.39 5.14 -10.06
CA VAL A 208 -10.04 6.48 -9.54
C VAL A 208 -8.54 6.76 -9.58
N GLU A 209 -7.71 5.73 -9.42
CA GLU A 209 -6.25 5.80 -9.47
C GLU A 209 -5.71 6.12 -10.88
N MET A 210 -6.51 5.84 -11.92
CA MET A 210 -6.14 6.04 -13.32
C MET A 210 -6.73 7.33 -13.92
N CYS A 211 -7.41 8.16 -13.11
CA CYS A 211 -8.00 9.39 -13.60
C CYS A 211 -6.94 10.39 -14.06
N SER A 212 -7.20 11.10 -15.16
CA SER A 212 -6.34 12.19 -15.59
C SER A 212 -6.72 13.47 -14.85
N SER A 213 -5.77 14.05 -14.12
CA SER A 213 -5.92 15.35 -13.46
C SER A 213 -5.65 16.55 -14.38
N THR A 214 -5.28 16.29 -15.65
CA THR A 214 -4.85 17.32 -16.61
C THR A 214 -5.77 17.45 -17.82
N ALA A 215 -6.55 16.42 -18.13
CA ALA A 215 -7.57 16.47 -19.18
C ALA A 215 -8.77 17.31 -18.73
N LEU A 216 -9.43 17.96 -19.69
CA LEU A 216 -10.61 18.78 -19.45
C LEU A 216 -11.86 17.91 -19.63
N TYR A 217 -12.79 18.02 -18.68
CA TYR A 217 -14.07 17.32 -18.73
C TYR A 217 -15.18 18.29 -18.29
N ASP A 218 -16.35 18.19 -18.93
CA ASP A 218 -17.54 18.96 -18.56
C ASP A 218 -18.15 18.41 -17.26
N VAL A 219 -18.11 17.08 -17.08
CA VAL A 219 -18.64 16.39 -15.90
C VAL A 219 -17.68 15.30 -15.45
N ALA A 220 -17.36 15.29 -14.15
CA ALA A 220 -16.66 14.20 -13.51
C ALA A 220 -17.50 13.62 -12.37
N VAL A 221 -17.68 12.30 -12.34
CA VAL A 221 -18.40 11.58 -11.28
C VAL A 221 -17.41 10.82 -10.41
N ARG A 222 -17.36 11.15 -9.10
CA ARG A 222 -16.45 10.56 -8.12
C ARG A 222 -17.09 10.53 -6.72
N LYS A 223 -16.64 9.63 -5.83
CA LYS A 223 -16.81 9.79 -4.38
C LYS A 223 -15.90 10.90 -3.86
N PHE A 224 -16.47 11.93 -3.25
CA PHE A 224 -15.78 13.17 -2.87
C PHE A 224 -15.84 13.40 -1.35
N ALA A 225 -14.86 14.13 -0.83
CA ALA A 225 -14.83 14.69 0.51
C ALA A 225 -14.66 16.20 0.37
N ASP A 226 -15.35 17.00 1.18
CA ASP A 226 -15.40 18.46 1.04
C ASP A 226 -14.00 19.10 0.96
N VAL A 227 -13.82 19.99 -0.02
CA VAL A 227 -12.59 20.77 -0.20
C VAL A 227 -13.04 22.21 -0.37
N GLY A 228 -12.72 23.05 0.61
CA GLY A 228 -13.14 24.46 0.61
C GLY A 228 -12.62 25.23 -0.61
N GLY A 229 -13.45 26.13 -1.13
CA GLY A 229 -13.10 27.09 -2.19
C GLY A 229 -13.99 27.04 -3.44
N ASP A 230 -14.66 25.92 -3.70
CA ASP A 230 -15.56 25.76 -4.84
C ASP A 230 -17.04 25.99 -4.46
N GLU A 231 -17.90 26.22 -5.47
CA GLU A 231 -19.35 26.23 -5.26
C GLU A 231 -19.81 24.81 -4.88
N PHE A 232 -20.47 24.65 -3.73
CA PHE A 232 -20.92 23.36 -3.21
C PHE A 232 -22.45 23.29 -3.14
N GLU A 233 -23.01 22.23 -3.72
CA GLU A 233 -24.44 21.91 -3.69
C GLU A 233 -24.66 20.52 -3.09
N LEU A 234 -25.38 20.45 -1.96
CA LEU A 234 -25.78 19.19 -1.34
C LEU A 234 -27.15 18.75 -1.87
N ARG A 235 -27.23 17.55 -2.46
CA ARG A 235 -28.48 16.87 -2.81
C ARG A 235 -28.65 15.65 -1.91
N THR A 236 -29.69 15.64 -1.09
CA THR A 236 -30.00 14.55 -0.17
C THR A 236 -30.98 13.56 -0.79
N TYR A 237 -30.71 12.26 -0.62
CA TYR A 237 -31.55 11.17 -1.12
C TYR A 237 -31.91 10.23 0.01
N ASP A 238 -33.18 9.88 0.10
CA ASP A 238 -33.67 8.85 0.99
C ASP A 238 -33.64 7.47 0.32
N ARG A 239 -33.68 6.42 1.13
CA ARG A 239 -33.67 5.04 0.63
C ARG A 239 -34.97 4.75 -0.12
N ARG A 240 -34.89 4.09 -1.29
CA ARG A 240 -36.07 3.73 -2.09
C ARG A 240 -36.95 2.66 -1.45
N SER A 241 -36.34 1.66 -0.82
CA SER A 241 -37.02 0.60 -0.09
C SER A 241 -36.55 0.54 1.37
N PRO A 242 -37.46 0.38 2.35
CA PRO A 242 -37.07 0.30 3.76
C PRO A 242 -36.31 -1.00 4.05
N LEU A 243 -35.38 -0.93 5.00
CA LEU A 243 -34.66 -2.07 5.55
C LEU A 243 -35.01 -2.20 7.04
N SER A 244 -35.42 -3.39 7.46
CA SER A 244 -35.69 -3.71 8.87
C SER A 244 -34.85 -4.88 9.36
N ILE A 245 -34.48 -4.82 10.65
CA ILE A 245 -33.77 -5.90 11.32
C ILE A 245 -34.79 -6.87 11.92
N GLU A 246 -34.62 -8.16 11.68
CA GLU A 246 -35.51 -9.19 12.22
C GLU A 246 -35.42 -9.28 13.76
N THR A 247 -36.50 -9.77 14.38
CA THR A 247 -36.55 -9.96 15.83
C THR A 247 -35.77 -11.18 16.30
N GLU A 248 -35.60 -12.18 15.43
CA GLU A 248 -34.91 -13.44 15.72
C GLU A 248 -33.77 -13.71 14.73
N ALA A 249 -32.72 -14.40 15.19
CA ALA A 249 -31.64 -14.87 14.33
C ALA A 249 -32.06 -16.10 13.50
N LEU A 250 -31.31 -16.39 12.44
CA LEU A 250 -31.57 -17.55 11.57
C LEU A 250 -31.48 -18.88 12.34
N LYS A 251 -30.51 -19.01 13.25
CA LYS A 251 -30.18 -20.18 14.11
C LYS A 251 -29.72 -21.44 13.35
N SER A 252 -30.38 -21.80 12.25
CA SER A 252 -30.14 -23.01 11.46
C SER A 252 -30.24 -22.74 9.96
N TYR A 253 -29.36 -23.37 9.19
CA TYR A 253 -29.40 -23.34 7.72
C TYR A 253 -30.69 -23.92 7.11
N ALA A 254 -31.47 -24.70 7.88
CA ALA A 254 -32.79 -25.18 7.45
C ALA A 254 -33.82 -24.06 7.25
N ASN A 255 -33.58 -22.87 7.83
CA ASN A 255 -34.48 -21.71 7.75
C ASN A 255 -34.15 -20.77 6.58
N ILE A 256 -33.21 -21.17 5.70
CA ILE A 256 -32.85 -20.39 4.52
C ILE A 256 -34.02 -20.39 3.53
N LYS A 257 -34.25 -19.24 2.91
CA LYS A 257 -35.28 -18.99 1.91
C LYS A 257 -34.66 -18.47 0.62
N LYS A 258 -35.42 -18.55 -0.46
CA LYS A 258 -35.07 -17.92 -1.74
C LYS A 258 -34.87 -16.42 -1.57
N GLY A 259 -33.75 -15.90 -2.08
CA GLY A 259 -33.36 -14.51 -1.95
C GLY A 259 -32.54 -14.19 -0.69
N ASP A 260 -32.17 -15.21 0.10
CA ASP A 260 -31.25 -15.02 1.23
C ASP A 260 -29.80 -14.84 0.74
N CYS A 261 -29.10 -13.89 1.35
CA CYS A 261 -27.67 -13.68 1.17
C CYS A 261 -26.94 -13.83 2.50
N ILE A 262 -26.02 -14.80 2.58
CA ILE A 262 -25.19 -15.04 3.75
C ILE A 262 -23.86 -14.29 3.58
N VAL A 263 -23.58 -13.36 4.47
CA VAL A 263 -22.38 -12.52 4.46
C VAL A 263 -21.39 -13.03 5.50
N GLY A 264 -20.20 -13.44 5.03
CA GLY A 264 -19.10 -13.90 5.87
C GLY A 264 -17.84 -13.06 5.70
N PHE A 265 -17.16 -12.73 6.80
CA PHE A 265 -15.93 -11.92 6.78
C PHE A 265 -14.64 -12.76 6.67
N SER A 266 -14.73 -14.09 6.71
CA SER A 266 -13.56 -14.97 6.64
C SER A 266 -13.22 -15.39 5.21
N ARG A 267 -12.05 -14.95 4.72
CA ARG A 267 -11.47 -15.38 3.43
C ARG A 267 -11.12 -16.88 3.36
N ARG A 268 -11.14 -17.61 4.48
CA ARG A 268 -10.90 -19.06 4.48
C ARG A 268 -12.05 -19.85 3.85
N ARG A 269 -13.26 -19.29 3.83
CA ARG A 269 -14.48 -19.95 3.35
C ARG A 269 -15.03 -19.37 2.04
N ILE A 270 -14.53 -18.21 1.59
CA ILE A 270 -15.03 -17.48 0.43
C ILE A 270 -13.86 -17.18 -0.52
N PHE A 271 -14.01 -17.60 -1.77
CA PHE A 271 -13.04 -17.44 -2.85
C PHE A 271 -12.91 -15.98 -3.31
N GLN A 272 -11.72 -15.59 -3.78
CA GLN A 272 -11.48 -14.26 -4.32
C GLN A 272 -11.69 -14.28 -5.83
N LEU A 273 -12.96 -14.21 -6.21
CA LEU A 273 -13.36 -14.29 -7.61
C LEU A 273 -12.88 -13.08 -8.43
N PRO A 274 -12.48 -13.27 -9.70
CA PRO A 274 -12.31 -12.20 -10.67
C PRO A 274 -13.58 -11.34 -10.78
N PRO A 275 -13.46 -10.03 -11.09
CA PRO A 275 -14.61 -9.13 -11.24
C PRO A 275 -15.69 -9.66 -12.18
N GLU A 276 -15.30 -10.20 -13.33
CA GLU A 276 -16.17 -10.70 -14.38
C GLU A 276 -16.97 -11.91 -13.89
N THR A 277 -16.30 -12.86 -13.20
CA THR A 277 -16.97 -13.99 -12.54
C THR A 277 -17.96 -13.51 -11.48
N ARG A 278 -17.64 -12.46 -10.70
CA ARG A 278 -18.59 -11.92 -9.71
C ARG A 278 -19.84 -11.36 -10.37
N SER A 279 -19.70 -10.64 -11.48
CA SER A 279 -20.84 -10.16 -12.26
C SER A 279 -21.69 -11.30 -12.80
N GLN A 280 -21.08 -12.38 -13.29
CA GLN A 280 -21.81 -13.54 -13.78
C GLN A 280 -22.54 -14.28 -12.63
N GLN A 281 -21.89 -14.50 -11.49
CA GLN A 281 -22.54 -15.08 -10.30
C GLN A 281 -23.68 -14.20 -9.77
N ALA A 282 -23.54 -12.87 -9.85
CA ALA A 282 -24.61 -11.93 -9.53
C ALA A 282 -25.79 -12.05 -10.52
N ARG A 283 -25.53 -12.19 -11.82
CA ARG A 283 -26.57 -12.44 -12.83
C ARG A 283 -27.30 -13.74 -12.56
N LEU A 284 -26.58 -14.82 -12.27
CA LEU A 284 -27.18 -16.10 -11.88
C LEU A 284 -28.03 -15.94 -10.62
N PHE A 285 -27.59 -15.23 -9.58
CA PHE A 285 -28.43 -15.01 -8.42
C PHE A 285 -29.71 -14.19 -8.72
N ASN A 286 -29.65 -13.25 -9.66
CA ASN A 286 -30.78 -12.38 -9.99
C ASN A 286 -31.80 -13.01 -10.94
N GLU A 287 -31.39 -13.97 -11.77
CA GLU A 287 -32.28 -14.60 -12.75
C GLU A 287 -33.30 -15.52 -12.07
N PRO A 288 -34.62 -15.29 -12.26
CA PRO A 288 -35.62 -16.22 -11.79
C PRO A 288 -35.50 -17.56 -12.53
N ASP A 289 -35.58 -18.67 -11.78
CA ASP A 289 -35.75 -20.04 -12.29
C ASP A 289 -34.52 -20.78 -12.83
N ASN A 290 -33.31 -20.36 -12.48
CA ASN A 290 -32.08 -21.11 -12.82
C ASN A 290 -31.60 -22.12 -11.77
N GLY A 291 -32.35 -22.28 -10.67
CA GLY A 291 -32.04 -23.21 -9.57
C GLY A 291 -31.03 -22.70 -8.53
N TYR A 292 -30.52 -21.48 -8.66
CA TYR A 292 -29.66 -20.82 -7.68
C TYR A 292 -30.43 -19.80 -6.84
N ASP A 293 -31.01 -20.24 -5.73
CA ASP A 293 -31.92 -19.40 -4.92
C ASP A 293 -31.23 -18.61 -3.80
N ILE A 294 -29.95 -18.87 -3.51
CA ILE A 294 -29.23 -18.38 -2.32
C ILE A 294 -27.85 -17.86 -2.73
N LEU A 295 -27.40 -16.76 -2.12
CA LEU A 295 -26.07 -16.20 -2.30
C LEU A 295 -25.22 -16.36 -1.04
N VAL A 296 -23.97 -16.82 -1.19
CA VAL A 296 -22.96 -16.77 -0.13
C VAL A 296 -21.85 -15.83 -0.55
N ALA A 297 -21.59 -14.80 0.25
CA ALA A 297 -20.80 -13.65 -0.14
C ALA A 297 -19.91 -13.13 0.99
N SER A 298 -18.89 -12.37 0.63
CA SER A 298 -18.12 -11.56 1.58
C SER A 298 -18.64 -10.12 1.61
N ASP A 299 -18.00 -9.26 2.40
CA ASP A 299 -18.25 -7.82 2.43
C ASP A 299 -18.07 -7.12 1.07
N ALA A 300 -17.49 -7.80 0.09
CA ALA A 300 -17.36 -7.34 -1.29
C ALA A 300 -18.71 -7.03 -1.98
N ILE A 301 -19.85 -7.60 -1.53
CA ILE A 301 -21.17 -7.28 -2.12
C ILE A 301 -21.68 -5.90 -1.77
N GLY A 302 -21.10 -5.23 -0.76
CA GLY A 302 -21.56 -3.91 -0.33
C GLY A 302 -21.36 -2.82 -1.39
N MET A 303 -20.56 -3.07 -2.42
CA MET A 303 -20.30 -2.14 -3.52
C MET A 303 -20.01 -2.86 -4.84
N GLY A 304 -20.62 -2.40 -5.94
CA GLY A 304 -20.21 -2.76 -7.29
C GLY A 304 -20.92 -3.93 -7.94
N LEU A 305 -21.98 -4.46 -7.31
CA LEU A 305 -22.85 -5.49 -7.89
C LEU A 305 -24.31 -5.11 -7.63
N ASN A 306 -25.12 -5.14 -8.68
CA ASN A 306 -26.57 -5.07 -8.55
C ASN A 306 -27.09 -6.47 -8.22
N LEU A 307 -27.63 -6.66 -7.01
CA LEU A 307 -28.05 -7.96 -6.48
C LEU A 307 -29.48 -7.87 -5.95
N ASN A 308 -30.34 -8.80 -6.35
CA ASN A 308 -31.74 -8.87 -5.93
C ASN A 308 -31.90 -9.66 -4.63
N ILE A 309 -31.42 -9.10 -3.52
CA ILE A 309 -31.45 -9.78 -2.21
C ILE A 309 -32.77 -9.46 -1.49
N GLY A 310 -33.42 -10.46 -0.90
CA GLY A 310 -34.58 -10.28 -0.03
C GLY A 310 -34.18 -10.11 1.43
N ARG A 311 -33.21 -10.90 1.88
CA ARG A 311 -32.74 -10.91 3.26
C ARG A 311 -31.23 -11.12 3.38
N ILE A 312 -30.59 -10.30 4.22
CA ILE A 312 -29.15 -10.40 4.52
C ILE A 312 -28.97 -11.10 5.85
N ILE A 313 -28.04 -12.05 5.89
CA ILE A 313 -27.75 -12.86 7.06
C ILE A 313 -26.26 -12.78 7.35
N PHE A 314 -25.87 -12.14 8.44
CA PHE A 314 -24.47 -12.08 8.86
C PHE A 314 -24.07 -13.39 9.56
N ASP A 315 -23.11 -14.14 9.01
CA ASP A 315 -22.56 -15.36 9.63
C ASP A 315 -21.81 -15.06 10.94
N SER A 316 -21.18 -13.89 11.00
CA SER A 316 -20.41 -13.38 12.13
C SER A 316 -20.40 -11.85 12.07
N ILE A 317 -20.38 -11.17 13.23
CA ILE A 317 -20.18 -9.71 13.34
C ILE A 317 -18.71 -9.32 13.55
N LEU A 318 -17.81 -10.30 13.62
CA LEU A 318 -16.36 -10.07 13.75
C LEU A 318 -15.66 -10.16 12.40
N LYS A 319 -14.74 -9.23 12.15
CA LYS A 319 -13.87 -9.14 10.97
C LYS A 319 -12.41 -9.05 11.39
N PHE A 320 -11.52 -9.69 10.64
CA PHE A 320 -10.07 -9.57 10.84
C PHE A 320 -9.58 -8.27 10.21
N ASP A 321 -8.94 -7.40 10.99
CA ASP A 321 -8.40 -6.11 10.51
C ASP A 321 -6.96 -6.19 10.00
N GLY A 322 -6.27 -7.31 10.26
CA GLY A 322 -4.86 -7.49 9.94
C GLY A 322 -4.06 -7.99 11.13
N ASP A 323 -4.48 -7.59 12.33
CA ASP A 323 -3.85 -7.93 13.60
C ASP A 323 -4.80 -8.77 14.47
N ASP A 324 -6.04 -8.32 14.65
CA ASP A 324 -7.02 -8.92 15.54
C ASP A 324 -8.42 -9.09 14.91
N MET A 325 -9.30 -9.81 15.61
CA MET A 325 -10.71 -9.90 15.26
C MET A 325 -11.48 -8.77 15.94
N VAL A 326 -12.03 -7.86 15.15
CA VAL A 326 -12.71 -6.64 15.60
C VAL A 326 -14.17 -6.67 15.13
N ASP A 327 -15.06 -6.04 15.90
CA ASP A 327 -16.46 -5.90 15.52
C ASP A 327 -16.62 -5.05 14.24
N ILE A 328 -17.62 -5.38 13.43
CA ILE A 328 -17.94 -4.62 12.21
C ILE A 328 -18.46 -3.23 12.57
N THR A 329 -18.00 -2.22 11.81
CA THR A 329 -18.44 -0.84 12.00
C THR A 329 -19.89 -0.63 11.53
N PRO A 330 -20.63 0.36 12.07
CA PRO A 330 -21.96 0.75 11.58
C PRO A 330 -21.99 1.01 10.06
N SER A 331 -20.89 1.59 9.56
CA SER A 331 -20.66 1.86 8.13
C SER A 331 -20.54 0.62 7.26
N LEU A 332 -20.31 -0.58 7.81
CA LEU A 332 -20.32 -1.87 7.10
C LEU A 332 -21.65 -2.62 7.25
N VAL A 333 -22.40 -2.33 8.31
CA VAL A 333 -23.75 -2.87 8.55
C VAL A 333 -24.77 -2.21 7.61
N CYS A 334 -24.66 -0.89 7.39
CA CYS A 334 -25.61 -0.10 6.61
C CYS A 334 -25.56 -0.31 5.06
N PRO A 335 -24.41 -0.53 4.40
CA PRO A 335 -24.31 -0.61 2.94
C PRO A 335 -24.75 -1.93 2.34
N THR A 336 -24.82 -3.01 3.11
CA THR A 336 -25.04 -4.37 2.57
C THR A 336 -26.44 -4.57 1.99
N SER A 337 -27.33 -3.60 2.13
CA SER A 337 -28.66 -3.65 1.52
C SER A 337 -28.58 -3.60 -0.01
N PRO A 338 -29.24 -4.55 -0.71
CA PRO A 338 -29.17 -4.71 -2.15
C PRO A 338 -29.49 -3.45 -2.93
N GLN A 339 -28.68 -3.22 -3.96
CA GLN A 339 -28.97 -2.26 -5.02
C GLN A 339 -29.99 -2.92 -5.95
N CYS A 340 -31.21 -2.38 -5.99
CA CYS A 340 -32.30 -2.84 -6.85
C CYS A 340 -32.85 -4.24 -6.51
N SER A 341 -33.50 -4.38 -5.35
CA SER A 341 -34.33 -5.57 -5.05
C SER A 341 -35.75 -5.40 -5.58
N ASP A 342 -36.31 -6.43 -6.23
CA ASP A 342 -37.75 -6.51 -6.52
C ASP A 342 -38.59 -6.72 -5.25
N TYR A 343 -37.92 -7.06 -4.15
CA TYR A 343 -38.53 -7.17 -2.82
C TYR A 343 -38.98 -5.81 -2.31
N ALA A 344 -40.24 -5.73 -1.89
CA ALA A 344 -40.85 -4.51 -1.36
C ALA A 344 -40.18 -4.02 -0.04
N HIS A 345 -39.64 -4.95 0.74
CA HIS A 345 -38.98 -4.70 2.02
C HIS A 345 -37.72 -5.55 2.13
N GLY A 346 -36.57 -4.92 2.43
CA GLY A 346 -35.33 -5.64 2.71
C GLY A 346 -35.27 -6.05 4.18
N LEU A 347 -34.80 -7.27 4.45
CA LEU A 347 -34.60 -7.79 5.81
C LEU A 347 -33.11 -7.97 6.12
N ALA A 348 -32.73 -7.80 7.39
CA ALA A 348 -31.40 -8.12 7.88
C ALA A 348 -31.48 -8.91 9.21
N THR A 349 -30.65 -9.94 9.36
CA THR A 349 -30.53 -10.71 10.60
C THR A 349 -29.12 -11.29 10.75
N THR A 350 -28.86 -11.97 11.86
CA THR A 350 -27.62 -12.68 12.13
C THR A 350 -27.84 -14.20 12.11
N PHE A 351 -26.76 -14.96 11.94
CA PHE A 351 -26.82 -16.42 12.08
C PHE A 351 -26.99 -16.81 13.55
N LYS A 352 -26.22 -16.17 14.45
CA LYS A 352 -26.25 -16.43 15.90
C LYS A 352 -27.11 -15.40 16.62
N GLU A 353 -27.90 -15.87 17.57
CA GLU A 353 -28.76 -15.02 18.41
C GLU A 353 -27.96 -13.98 19.22
N ALA A 354 -26.76 -14.35 19.68
CA ALA A 354 -25.88 -13.47 20.46
C ALA A 354 -25.47 -12.20 19.70
N ASP A 355 -25.35 -12.30 18.37
CA ASP A 355 -24.87 -11.22 17.51
C ASP A 355 -26.00 -10.24 17.12
N LEU A 356 -27.27 -10.65 17.28
CA LEU A 356 -28.42 -9.88 16.81
C LEU A 356 -28.59 -8.55 17.56
N LYS A 357 -28.25 -8.53 18.85
CA LYS A 357 -28.29 -7.30 19.65
C LYS A 357 -27.32 -6.27 19.10
N TYR A 358 -26.08 -6.68 18.85
CA TYR A 358 -25.05 -5.80 18.27
C TYR A 358 -25.48 -5.25 16.90
N LEU A 359 -26.09 -6.09 16.05
CA LEU A 359 -26.58 -5.66 14.74
C LEU A 359 -27.64 -4.53 14.85
N LYS A 360 -28.57 -4.65 15.81
CA LYS A 360 -29.60 -3.63 16.06
C LYS A 360 -28.98 -2.33 16.56
N ASP A 361 -28.14 -2.42 17.59
CA ASP A 361 -27.48 -1.28 18.20
C ASP A 361 -26.62 -0.53 17.16
N SER A 362 -25.86 -1.27 16.33
CA SER A 362 -25.00 -0.70 15.29
C SER A 362 -25.77 -0.08 14.11
N TYR A 363 -26.98 -0.54 13.83
CA TYR A 363 -27.80 -0.01 12.74
C TYR A 363 -28.48 1.31 13.11
N GLU A 364 -28.81 1.49 14.39
CA GLU A 364 -29.36 2.74 14.92
C GLU A 364 -28.26 3.78 15.20
N GLU A 365 -27.00 3.35 15.28
CA GLU A 365 -25.86 4.23 15.48
C GLU A 365 -25.62 5.14 14.26
N THR A 366 -25.42 6.43 14.51
CA THR A 366 -25.04 7.39 13.46
C THR A 366 -23.54 7.27 13.17
N PRO A 367 -23.12 7.00 11.92
CA PRO A 367 -21.70 6.90 11.59
C PRO A 367 -20.93 8.17 11.98
N ALA A 368 -19.75 7.99 12.57
CA ALA A 368 -18.88 9.11 12.90
C ALA A 368 -18.49 9.90 11.65
N LEU A 369 -18.55 11.23 11.74
CA LEU A 369 -18.11 12.12 10.68
C LEU A 369 -16.60 11.96 10.43
N LEU A 370 -16.24 11.81 9.16
CA LEU A 370 -14.84 11.79 8.74
C LEU A 370 -14.21 13.17 8.95
N LYS A 371 -13.07 13.21 9.63
CA LYS A 371 -12.38 14.47 10.01
C LYS A 371 -11.23 14.86 9.08
N ALA A 372 -10.77 13.91 8.27
CA ALA A 372 -9.60 14.08 7.41
C ALA A 372 -9.74 13.26 6.14
N ALA A 373 -9.11 13.73 5.06
CA ALA A 373 -8.91 12.98 3.82
C ALA A 373 -7.50 12.38 3.82
N GLY A 374 -7.39 11.11 3.42
CA GLY A 374 -6.09 10.45 3.28
C GLY A 374 -5.30 11.01 2.09
N LEU A 375 -3.99 11.20 2.29
CA LEU A 375 -3.04 11.40 1.21
C LEU A 375 -2.34 10.07 0.90
N PHE A 376 -1.88 9.93 -0.35
CA PHE A 376 -1.11 8.76 -0.73
C PHE A 376 0.33 8.86 -0.21
N PRO A 377 0.95 7.75 0.22
CA PRO A 377 0.36 6.40 0.40
C PRO A 377 -0.37 6.24 1.73
N SER A 378 -1.38 5.35 1.77
CA SER A 378 -1.98 4.93 3.05
C SER A 378 -0.99 4.11 3.90
N THR A 379 -1.26 3.94 5.20
CA THR A 379 -0.39 3.15 6.08
C THR A 379 -0.20 1.71 5.59
N GLU A 380 -1.27 1.06 5.12
CA GLU A 380 -1.22 -0.29 4.55
C GLU A 380 -0.42 -0.31 3.25
N GLN A 381 -0.69 0.63 2.34
CA GLN A 381 0.06 0.74 1.08
C GLN A 381 1.54 1.02 1.32
N PHE A 382 1.87 1.83 2.32
CA PHE A 382 3.25 2.12 2.68
C PHE A 382 3.97 0.87 3.20
N ALA A 383 3.29 0.01 3.96
CA ALA A 383 3.85 -1.27 4.39
C ALA A 383 4.12 -2.21 3.21
N ASP A 384 3.17 -2.31 2.26
CA ASP A 384 3.33 -3.12 1.06
C ASP A 384 4.45 -2.58 0.15
N ILE A 385 4.51 -1.25 -0.06
CA ILE A 385 5.58 -0.57 -0.80
C ILE A 385 6.94 -0.82 -0.13
N LYS A 386 6.99 -0.79 1.19
CA LYS A 386 8.22 -1.06 1.95
C LYS A 386 8.68 -2.50 1.78
N GLU A 387 7.78 -3.48 1.90
CA GLU A 387 8.10 -4.90 1.68
C GLU A 387 8.64 -5.11 0.25
N ALA A 388 8.01 -4.49 -0.75
CA ALA A 388 8.51 -4.53 -2.12
C ALA A 388 9.89 -3.88 -2.24
N ALA A 389 10.09 -2.69 -1.67
CA ALA A 389 11.36 -1.96 -1.76
C ALA A 389 12.53 -2.73 -1.14
N GLU A 390 12.30 -3.44 -0.03
CA GLU A 390 13.29 -4.33 0.60
C GLU A 390 13.68 -5.49 -0.32
N LEU A 391 12.71 -6.10 -1.01
CA LEU A 391 12.97 -7.19 -1.97
C LEU A 391 13.73 -6.72 -3.22
N LEU A 392 13.52 -5.47 -3.64
CA LEU A 392 14.10 -4.91 -4.86
C LEU A 392 15.40 -4.11 -4.61
N ALA A 393 15.88 -4.04 -3.37
CA ALA A 393 16.97 -3.17 -2.95
C ALA A 393 18.25 -3.35 -3.79
N ASP A 394 18.61 -4.61 -4.06
CA ASP A 394 19.84 -5.01 -4.74
C ASP A 394 19.71 -5.09 -6.27
N ILE A 395 18.51 -4.83 -6.82
CA ILE A 395 18.28 -4.92 -8.26
C ILE A 395 18.69 -3.59 -8.92
N PRO A 396 19.57 -3.62 -9.94
CA PRO A 396 20.04 -2.41 -10.61
C PRO A 396 18.93 -1.86 -11.51
N MET A 397 18.20 -0.87 -11.02
CA MET A 397 17.22 -0.10 -11.80
C MET A 397 17.11 1.32 -11.26
N PRO A 398 16.76 2.31 -12.11
CA PRO A 398 16.41 3.67 -11.69
C PRO A 398 15.39 3.73 -10.55
N LEU A 399 15.46 4.79 -9.75
CA LEU A 399 14.61 4.95 -8.55
C LEU A 399 13.12 5.08 -8.91
N ASP A 400 12.80 5.76 -10.00
CA ASP A 400 11.45 5.93 -10.53
C ASP A 400 10.86 4.61 -11.03
N GLU A 401 11.65 3.79 -11.71
CA GLU A 401 11.26 2.44 -12.12
C GLU A 401 11.04 1.54 -10.89
N ARG A 402 11.98 1.56 -9.93
CA ARG A 402 11.88 0.82 -8.66
C ARG A 402 10.63 1.21 -7.90
N PHE A 403 10.36 2.50 -7.77
CA PHE A 403 9.16 3.00 -7.11
C PHE A 403 7.89 2.51 -7.80
N THR A 404 7.85 2.57 -9.15
CA THR A 404 6.75 2.05 -9.94
C THR A 404 6.51 0.56 -9.68
N PHE A 405 7.56 -0.27 -9.64
CA PHE A 405 7.47 -1.67 -9.25
C PHE A 405 6.92 -1.87 -7.84
N CYS A 406 7.36 -1.06 -6.87
CA CYS A 406 6.89 -1.15 -5.47
C CYS A 406 5.40 -0.79 -5.32
N THR A 407 4.83 -0.05 -6.27
CA THR A 407 3.40 0.29 -6.30
C THR A 407 2.53 -0.73 -7.05
N ALA A 408 3.13 -1.75 -7.65
CA ALA A 408 2.37 -2.77 -8.38
C ALA A 408 1.49 -3.59 -7.42
N PRO A 409 0.26 -3.99 -7.82
CA PRO A 409 -0.70 -4.68 -6.96
C PRO A 409 -0.36 -6.18 -6.76
N ALA A 410 0.86 -6.49 -6.30
CA ALA A 410 1.33 -7.85 -6.10
C ALA A 410 1.06 -8.34 -4.66
N ASN A 411 0.54 -9.56 -4.51
CA ASN A 411 0.36 -10.18 -3.19
C ASN A 411 1.66 -10.85 -2.71
N LEU A 412 2.56 -10.06 -2.13
CA LEU A 412 3.89 -10.51 -1.69
C LEU A 412 3.86 -11.50 -0.52
N ARG A 413 2.73 -11.65 0.19
CA ARG A 413 2.54 -12.68 1.22
C ARG A 413 2.52 -14.10 0.65
N ASN A 414 2.19 -14.25 -0.63
CA ASN A 414 2.22 -15.55 -1.30
C ASN A 414 3.65 -15.82 -1.84
N PRO A 415 4.31 -16.93 -1.46
CA PRO A 415 5.69 -17.21 -1.86
C PRO A 415 5.89 -17.33 -3.38
N LEU A 416 4.92 -17.89 -4.12
CA LEU A 416 5.01 -18.01 -5.57
C LEU A 416 4.90 -16.64 -6.23
N ALA A 417 3.93 -15.83 -5.79
CA ALA A 417 3.76 -14.47 -6.32
C ALA A 417 4.97 -13.58 -6.02
N ARG A 418 5.52 -13.67 -4.80
CA ARG A 418 6.75 -12.99 -4.40
C ARG A 418 7.92 -13.36 -5.30
N ARG A 419 8.14 -14.65 -5.54
CA ARG A 419 9.22 -15.14 -6.40
C ARG A 419 9.09 -14.57 -7.82
N ILE A 420 7.92 -14.73 -8.44
CA ILE A 420 7.68 -14.27 -9.82
C ILE A 420 7.82 -12.74 -9.92
N PHE A 421 7.35 -11.99 -8.93
CA PHE A 421 7.51 -10.55 -8.87
C PHE A 421 8.99 -10.12 -8.86
N VAL A 422 9.84 -10.81 -8.07
CA VAL A 422 11.29 -10.56 -8.06
C VAL A 422 11.92 -10.96 -9.40
N ASP A 423 11.52 -12.10 -9.98
CA ASP A 423 12.01 -12.54 -11.30
C ASP A 423 11.69 -11.49 -12.41
N TYR A 424 10.49 -10.89 -12.37
CA TYR A 424 10.10 -9.79 -13.26
C TYR A 424 10.99 -8.55 -13.08
N ALA A 425 11.25 -8.16 -11.83
CA ALA A 425 12.10 -7.02 -11.54
C ALA A 425 13.57 -7.26 -11.94
N ILE A 426 14.10 -8.45 -11.70
CA ILE A 426 15.45 -8.85 -12.15
C ILE A 426 15.54 -8.80 -13.67
N GLY A 427 14.52 -9.31 -14.38
CA GLY A 427 14.48 -9.25 -15.84
C GLY A 427 14.50 -7.81 -16.34
N HIS A 428 13.66 -6.94 -15.78
CA HIS A 428 13.59 -5.53 -16.12
C HIS A 428 14.89 -4.76 -15.82
N GLY A 429 15.44 -4.88 -14.60
CA GLY A 429 16.68 -4.19 -14.21
C GLY A 429 17.90 -4.62 -15.03
N ASN A 430 17.90 -5.83 -15.59
CA ASN A 430 18.93 -6.29 -16.52
C ASN A 430 18.64 -5.94 -17.99
N GLY A 431 17.59 -5.16 -18.28
CA GLY A 431 17.18 -4.79 -19.64
C GLY A 431 16.73 -5.99 -20.50
N ARG A 432 16.25 -7.07 -19.88
CA ARG A 432 15.82 -8.30 -20.58
C ARG A 432 14.31 -8.28 -20.77
N SER A 433 13.85 -8.83 -21.89
CA SER A 433 12.42 -9.09 -22.07
C SER A 433 11.95 -10.10 -21.03
N VAL A 434 10.84 -9.81 -20.35
CA VAL A 434 10.25 -10.66 -19.31
C VAL A 434 9.10 -11.46 -19.92
N PRO A 435 9.20 -12.81 -19.97
CA PRO A 435 8.12 -13.64 -20.49
C PRO A 435 6.99 -13.79 -19.48
N LEU A 436 5.79 -14.05 -19.97
CA LEU A 436 4.66 -14.44 -19.14
C LEU A 436 4.74 -15.95 -18.82
N ASP A 437 5.43 -16.30 -17.73
CA ASP A 437 5.59 -17.69 -17.27
C ASP A 437 4.45 -18.13 -16.34
N VAL A 438 3.23 -18.21 -16.91
CA VAL A 438 2.04 -18.67 -16.17
C VAL A 438 1.40 -19.84 -16.92
N TYR A 439 1.56 -21.05 -16.38
CA TYR A 439 0.92 -22.24 -16.93
C TYR A 439 -0.49 -22.45 -16.36
N LEU A 440 -1.48 -22.46 -17.26
CA LEU A 440 -2.87 -22.78 -16.93
C LEU A 440 -3.17 -24.27 -17.11
N PRO A 441 -3.97 -24.88 -16.22
CA PRO A 441 -4.40 -26.25 -16.40
C PRO A 441 -5.31 -26.38 -17.63
N LYS A 442 -5.24 -27.53 -18.31
CA LYS A 442 -6.09 -27.83 -19.47
C LYS A 442 -7.58 -28.03 -19.12
N PHE A 443 -7.86 -28.34 -17.87
CA PHE A 443 -9.20 -28.67 -17.39
C PHE A 443 -9.54 -27.81 -16.18
N ALA A 444 -10.83 -27.52 -16.02
CA ALA A 444 -11.36 -26.81 -14.87
C ALA A 444 -10.97 -27.47 -13.53
N PRO A 445 -10.73 -26.67 -12.48
CA PRO A 445 -10.38 -27.19 -11.17
C PRO A 445 -11.56 -27.96 -10.57
N ARG A 446 -11.28 -29.09 -9.93
CA ARG A 446 -12.31 -29.95 -9.31
C ARG A 446 -12.30 -29.92 -7.79
N ASN A 447 -11.37 -29.18 -7.19
CA ASN A 447 -11.23 -29.05 -5.75
C ASN A 447 -10.78 -27.63 -5.36
N GLU A 448 -10.96 -27.28 -4.08
CA GLU A 448 -10.64 -25.96 -3.53
C GLU A 448 -9.17 -25.55 -3.74
N LEU A 449 -8.22 -26.48 -3.63
CA LEU A 449 -6.80 -26.18 -3.79
C LEU A 449 -6.46 -25.80 -5.24
N ALA A 450 -7.03 -26.53 -6.21
CA ALA A 450 -6.85 -26.24 -7.62
C ALA A 450 -7.50 -24.90 -8.02
N LEU A 451 -8.66 -24.57 -7.43
CA LEU A 451 -9.31 -23.28 -7.66
C LEU A 451 -8.46 -22.12 -7.12
N ARG A 452 -7.89 -22.27 -5.91
CA ARG A 452 -6.96 -21.28 -5.33
C ARG A 452 -5.68 -21.10 -6.15
N ASP A 453 -5.16 -22.17 -6.74
CA ASP A 453 -4.00 -22.09 -7.64
C ASP A 453 -4.31 -21.22 -8.88
N ILE A 454 -5.49 -21.42 -9.48
CA ILE A 454 -5.94 -20.60 -10.62
C ILE A 454 -6.16 -19.13 -10.20
N GLU A 455 -6.70 -18.86 -9.01
CA GLU A 455 -6.81 -17.49 -8.49
C GLU A 455 -5.44 -16.79 -8.34
N ILE A 456 -4.43 -17.50 -7.84
CA ILE A 456 -3.07 -16.97 -7.71
C ILE A 456 -2.51 -16.64 -9.10
N LYS A 457 -2.70 -17.54 -10.07
CA LYS A 457 -2.28 -17.34 -11.46
C LYS A 457 -2.99 -16.17 -12.13
N SER A 458 -4.29 -15.99 -11.87
CA SER A 458 -5.06 -14.82 -12.31
C SER A 458 -4.40 -13.51 -11.86
N LYS A 459 -4.03 -13.43 -10.58
CA LYS A 459 -3.37 -12.25 -10.02
C LYS A 459 -1.98 -12.01 -10.59
N LEU A 460 -1.24 -13.08 -10.92
CA LEU A 460 0.07 -12.94 -11.55
C LEU A 460 -0.04 -12.37 -12.97
N ILE A 461 -1.06 -12.79 -13.72
CA ILE A 461 -1.37 -12.21 -15.03
C ILE A 461 -1.77 -10.74 -14.88
N ASP A 462 -2.57 -10.38 -13.87
CA ASP A 462 -2.92 -8.99 -13.58
C ASP A 462 -1.68 -8.12 -13.26
N VAL A 463 -0.72 -8.63 -12.48
CA VAL A 463 0.56 -7.92 -12.23
C VAL A 463 1.38 -7.76 -13.51
N TYR A 464 1.44 -8.79 -14.36
CA TYR A 464 2.13 -8.70 -15.65
C TYR A 464 1.50 -7.65 -16.56
N LEU A 465 0.15 -7.65 -16.68
CA LEU A 465 -0.59 -6.66 -17.43
C LEU A 465 -0.37 -5.25 -16.88
N TRP A 466 -0.42 -5.10 -15.55
CA TRP A 466 -0.16 -3.81 -14.91
C TRP A 466 1.22 -3.28 -15.30
N LEU A 467 2.26 -4.11 -15.23
CA LEU A 467 3.62 -3.75 -15.61
C LEU A 467 3.79 -3.50 -17.11
N SER A 468 3.07 -4.22 -17.99
CA SER A 468 3.17 -4.02 -19.45
C SER A 468 2.70 -2.65 -19.91
N TYR A 469 1.70 -2.06 -19.25
CA TYR A 469 1.28 -0.68 -19.54
C TYR A 469 2.28 0.39 -19.08
N ARG A 470 3.24 0.07 -18.22
CA ARG A 470 4.28 1.01 -17.74
C ARG A 470 5.64 0.76 -18.42
N PHE A 471 5.96 -0.50 -18.70
CA PHE A 471 7.25 -0.94 -19.24
C PHE A 471 7.06 -1.80 -20.51
N PRO A 472 6.49 -1.23 -21.60
CA PRO A 472 6.13 -1.98 -22.81
C PRO A 472 7.35 -2.62 -23.50
N ASP A 473 8.53 -2.02 -23.37
CA ASP A 473 9.77 -2.56 -23.95
C ASP A 473 10.28 -3.83 -23.23
N THR A 474 9.88 -4.02 -21.98
CA THR A 474 10.28 -5.19 -21.17
C THR A 474 9.19 -6.26 -21.17
N PHE A 475 7.92 -5.87 -21.02
CA PHE A 475 6.77 -6.76 -20.88
C PHE A 475 5.95 -6.77 -22.17
N LYS A 476 6.48 -7.45 -23.19
CA LYS A 476 5.96 -7.39 -24.56
C LYS A 476 4.72 -8.25 -24.80
N MET A 477 4.44 -9.25 -23.95
CA MET A 477 3.40 -10.26 -24.16
C MET A 477 2.01 -9.80 -23.69
N GLN A 478 1.64 -8.55 -24.00
CA GLN A 478 0.39 -7.98 -23.50
C GLN A 478 -0.84 -8.66 -24.12
N ALA A 479 -0.80 -8.97 -25.42
CA ALA A 479 -1.91 -9.63 -26.10
C ALA A 479 -2.12 -11.06 -25.59
N GLU A 480 -1.04 -11.81 -25.40
CA GLU A 480 -1.07 -13.16 -24.84
C GLU A 480 -1.53 -13.15 -23.38
N ALA A 481 -1.14 -12.14 -22.60
CA ALA A 481 -1.59 -11.97 -21.23
C ALA A 481 -3.10 -11.73 -21.14
N LEU A 482 -3.66 -10.91 -22.03
CA LEU A 482 -5.11 -10.70 -22.12
C LEU A 482 -5.84 -11.98 -22.53
N GLU A 483 -5.32 -12.74 -23.50
CA GLU A 483 -5.90 -14.02 -23.90
C GLU A 483 -5.86 -15.06 -22.76
N LEU A 484 -4.75 -15.12 -22.01
CA LEU A 484 -4.64 -16.01 -20.86
C LEU A 484 -5.59 -15.60 -19.73
N LYS A 485 -5.84 -14.30 -19.55
CA LYS A 485 -6.81 -13.79 -18.58
C LYS A 485 -8.23 -14.27 -18.90
N GLU A 486 -8.65 -14.20 -20.17
CA GLU A 486 -9.94 -14.74 -20.62
C GLU A 486 -10.03 -16.27 -20.39
N LYS A 487 -8.95 -17.01 -20.66
CA LYS A 487 -8.90 -18.46 -20.38
C LYS A 487 -9.00 -18.78 -18.89
N VAL A 488 -8.31 -18.02 -18.04
CA VAL A 488 -8.42 -18.13 -16.58
C VAL A 488 -9.86 -17.91 -16.14
N LEU A 489 -10.53 -16.90 -16.71
CA LEU A 489 -11.91 -16.59 -16.37
C LEU A 489 -12.82 -17.79 -16.61
N GLY A 490 -12.77 -18.39 -17.81
CA GLY A 490 -13.55 -19.59 -18.12
C GLY A 490 -13.23 -20.78 -17.20
N LEU A 491 -11.95 -20.98 -16.85
CA LEU A 491 -11.56 -22.06 -15.91
C LEU A 491 -12.08 -21.82 -14.50
N VAL A 492 -12.10 -20.57 -14.02
CA VAL A 492 -12.67 -20.24 -12.70
C VAL A 492 -14.17 -20.45 -12.71
N GLU A 493 -14.87 -20.04 -13.77
CA GLU A 493 -16.31 -20.21 -13.92
C GLU A 493 -16.72 -21.70 -13.90
N GLU A 494 -16.11 -22.52 -14.77
CA GLU A 494 -16.34 -23.96 -14.76
C GLU A 494 -15.91 -24.60 -13.43
N GLY A 495 -14.84 -24.09 -12.82
CA GLY A 495 -14.33 -24.52 -11.54
C GLY A 495 -15.33 -24.36 -10.41
N LEU A 496 -15.98 -23.20 -10.31
CA LEU A 496 -16.95 -22.91 -9.27
C LEU A 496 -18.15 -23.86 -9.31
N VAL A 497 -18.58 -24.26 -10.50
CA VAL A 497 -19.67 -25.23 -10.69
C VAL A 497 -19.22 -26.64 -10.31
N ASN A 498 -17.99 -27.01 -10.65
CA ASN A 498 -17.48 -28.39 -10.53
C ASN A 498 -16.83 -28.73 -9.18
N VAL A 499 -16.47 -27.73 -8.37
CA VAL A 499 -15.77 -27.95 -7.09
C VAL A 499 -16.70 -28.67 -6.11
N THR A 500 -16.35 -29.91 -5.79
CA THR A 500 -17.05 -30.70 -4.77
C THR A 500 -16.52 -30.28 -3.40
N TYR A 501 -17.35 -29.56 -2.66
CA TYR A 501 -17.05 -29.16 -1.29
C TYR A 501 -17.11 -30.40 -0.37
N LYS A 502 -15.94 -30.90 0.06
CA LYS A 502 -15.90 -31.90 1.12
C LYS A 502 -16.41 -31.24 2.40
N LYS A 503 -17.49 -31.77 2.99
CA LYS A 503 -17.88 -31.49 4.38
C LYS A 503 -16.66 -31.79 5.25
N THR A 504 -15.96 -30.75 5.67
CA THR A 504 -15.00 -30.87 6.76
C THR A 504 -15.84 -30.99 8.02
N GLU A 505 -16.06 -32.22 8.48
CA GLU A 505 -16.49 -32.45 9.86
C GLU A 505 -15.38 -31.89 10.76
N SER A 506 -15.55 -30.65 11.21
CA SER A 506 -14.72 -30.11 12.28
C SER A 506 -15.10 -30.88 13.55
N THR A 507 -14.41 -31.99 13.81
CA THR A 507 -14.37 -32.54 15.16
C THR A 507 -13.82 -31.44 16.07
N PRO A 508 -14.57 -31.01 17.11
CA PRO A 508 -14.07 -30.00 18.01
C PRO A 508 -12.82 -30.55 18.68
N LYS A 509 -11.64 -30.01 18.35
CA LYS A 509 -10.41 -30.35 19.06
C LYS A 509 -10.64 -29.99 20.52
N LYS A 510 -10.67 -31.03 21.38
CA LYS A 510 -10.57 -30.87 22.83
C LYS A 510 -9.40 -29.93 23.10
N ARG A 511 -9.64 -28.88 23.88
CA ARG A 511 -8.56 -28.12 24.53
C ARG A 511 -7.79 -29.13 25.38
N VAL A 512 -6.60 -29.49 24.94
CA VAL A 512 -5.63 -30.19 25.77
C VAL A 512 -4.42 -29.26 25.81
N GLY A 513 -4.23 -28.66 26.98
CA GLY A 513 -2.98 -28.02 27.31
C GLY A 513 -1.89 -29.08 27.32
N GLU A 514 -0.85 -28.84 26.53
CA GLU A 514 0.55 -29.08 26.84
C GLU A 514 1.33 -28.75 25.56
N TRP A 515 2.16 -27.73 25.65
CA TRP A 515 3.18 -27.45 24.65
C TRP A 515 4.10 -28.66 24.57
N ASN A 516 4.25 -29.22 23.37
CA ASN A 516 5.25 -30.24 23.11
C ASN A 516 6.13 -29.76 21.94
N GLU A 517 7.30 -29.28 22.30
CA GLU A 517 8.43 -28.99 21.41
C GLU A 517 8.94 -30.30 20.82
N ASP A 518 8.40 -30.74 19.70
CA ASP A 518 9.13 -31.49 18.67
C ASP A 518 8.17 -31.97 17.59
N ARG A 519 8.36 -31.48 16.35
CA ARG A 519 8.30 -32.29 15.12
C ARG A 519 8.64 -31.47 13.88
N THR A 520 9.91 -31.19 13.78
CA THR A 520 10.69 -31.33 12.55
C THR A 520 10.50 -32.75 12.01
N LYS A 521 9.71 -32.95 10.94
CA LYS A 521 9.78 -34.05 9.95
C LYS A 521 8.52 -34.10 9.08
N PHE A 522 8.63 -33.60 7.84
CA PHE A 522 8.28 -34.25 6.56
C PHE A 522 8.55 -33.20 5.46
N ILE A 523 9.78 -33.10 4.93
CA ILE A 523 10.41 -33.89 3.84
C ILE A 523 9.95 -33.37 2.47
N ARG A 524 10.78 -32.53 1.83
CA ARG A 524 11.69 -32.86 0.72
C ARG A 524 10.95 -33.34 -0.54
N TYR A 525 10.74 -32.41 -1.46
CA TYR A 525 10.71 -32.66 -2.91
C TYR A 525 11.42 -31.48 -3.60
N ALA A 526 12.73 -31.44 -3.41
CA ALA A 526 13.68 -30.69 -4.22
C ALA A 526 14.89 -31.62 -4.37
N GLU A 527 15.53 -31.62 -5.54
CA GLU A 527 16.65 -32.48 -5.97
C GLU A 527 16.24 -33.76 -6.70
N ALA A 528 15.76 -33.56 -7.93
CA ALA A 528 15.98 -34.47 -9.05
C ALA A 528 16.30 -33.64 -10.30
N ILE A 529 17.39 -32.85 -10.23
CA ILE A 529 18.19 -32.41 -11.38
C ILE A 529 19.64 -32.43 -10.89
N ASN A 530 20.44 -33.24 -11.59
CA ASN A 530 21.82 -33.71 -11.34
C ASN A 530 22.00 -34.80 -10.28
#